data_AF-A0A355BE94-F1
#
_entry.id   AF-A0A355BE94-F1
#
_cell.length_a   1.000
_cell.length_b   1.000
_cell.length_c   1.000
_cell.angle_alpha   90.00
_cell.angle_beta   90.00
_cell.angle_gamma   90.00
#
_symmetry.space_group_name_H-M   'P 1'
#
loop_
_entity.id
_entity.type
_entity.pdbx_description
1 polymer ?
#
loop_
_entity_poly.entity_id
_entity_poly.type
_entity_poly.pdbx_seq_one_letter_code
_entity_poly.pdbx_strand_id
1 'polypeptide(L)'
;MTHIDWIVLSFTLLFIVIYGTLKTKGSADVKDYILGNNETPWFTVGVSVMATQASAITFLSTPGQAYHDGMGFVQFYFGLPLAMVVIAYTFIPIYHKLKVFTAYEYLEQRFDVKTRSLAAILFLIQRGLGTGITIYAPAIILSALLGWNLIILNIIIGVLVIIYTVTGGTKAVNVTQKQQMFVIFSGMVITFVIILNQLPQHMSFYNVLKIAGANGKMDILDFSYNPETRYTFWSGITGGFFLMLS
;
A
#
# COMPACT_ATOMS: atom_id res chain seq x y z
N MET A 1 9.74 -23.76 7.95
CA MET A 1 9.23 -22.97 9.09
C MET A 1 9.21 -23.84 10.33
N THR A 2 9.61 -23.29 11.47
CA THR A 2 9.60 -23.99 12.77
C THR A 2 8.19 -23.99 13.37
N HIS A 3 7.94 -24.84 14.37
CA HIS A 3 6.65 -24.85 15.09
C HIS A 3 6.36 -23.51 15.79
N ILE A 4 7.40 -22.80 16.24
CA ILE A 4 7.27 -21.48 16.88
C ILE A 4 6.72 -20.46 15.89
N ASP A 5 7.20 -20.47 14.64
CA ASP A 5 6.76 -19.53 13.61
C ASP A 5 5.25 -19.67 13.34
N TRP A 6 4.75 -20.92 13.30
CA TRP A 6 3.33 -21.20 13.13
C TRP A 6 2.46 -20.74 14.29
N ILE A 7 2.95 -20.88 15.52
CA ILE A 7 2.25 -20.40 16.73
C ILE A 7 2.15 -18.88 16.69
N VAL A 8 3.27 -18.18 16.43
CA VAL A 8 3.29 -16.71 16.37
C VAL A 8 2.40 -16.19 15.24
N LEU A 9 2.46 -16.81 14.05
CA LEU A 9 1.62 -16.44 12.91
C LEU A 9 0.13 -16.61 13.24
N SER A 10 -0.25 -17.79 13.73
CA SER A 10 -1.65 -18.11 14.04
C SER A 10 -2.19 -17.21 15.14
N PHE A 11 -1.42 -16.99 16.20
CA PHE A 11 -1.78 -16.09 17.29
C PHE A 11 -1.97 -14.65 16.79
N THR A 12 -1.04 -14.14 15.98
CA THR A 12 -1.11 -12.78 15.44
C THR A 12 -2.35 -12.59 14.56
N LEU A 13 -2.62 -13.54 13.66
CA LEU A 13 -3.81 -13.51 12.80
C LEU A 13 -5.11 -13.56 13.61
N LEU A 14 -5.21 -14.49 14.56
CA LEU A 14 -6.38 -14.62 15.43
C LEU A 14 -6.59 -13.38 16.28
N PHE A 15 -5.53 -12.82 16.87
CA PHE A 15 -5.59 -11.59 17.66
C PHE A 15 -6.15 -10.43 16.83
N ILE A 16 -5.64 -10.23 15.61
CA ILE A 16 -6.09 -9.15 14.72
C ILE A 16 -7.58 -9.34 14.37
N VAL A 17 -7.99 -10.55 14.00
CA VAL A 17 -9.40 -10.85 13.63
C VAL A 17 -10.34 -10.66 14.83
N ILE A 18 -9.99 -11.20 15.99
CA ILE A 18 -10.80 -11.11 17.21
C ILE A 18 -10.91 -9.64 17.64
N TYR A 19 -9.78 -8.93 17.73
CA TYR A 19 -9.76 -7.51 18.10
C TYR A 19 -10.58 -6.65 17.14
N GLY A 20 -10.40 -6.86 15.83
CA GLY A 20 -11.17 -6.18 14.79
C GLY A 20 -12.66 -6.40 14.99
N THR A 21 -13.10 -7.65 15.12
CA THR A 21 -14.51 -8.02 15.29
C THR A 21 -15.12 -7.44 16.57
N LEU A 22 -14.38 -7.44 17.69
CA LEU A 22 -14.85 -6.87 18.95
C LEU A 22 -15.01 -5.35 18.88
N LYS A 23 -14.13 -4.65 18.15
CA LYS A 23 -14.17 -3.19 18.03
C LYS A 23 -15.15 -2.67 16.99
N THR A 24 -15.70 -3.54 16.13
CA THR A 24 -16.59 -3.12 15.03
C THR A 24 -18.02 -3.59 15.17
N LYS A 25 -18.35 -4.36 16.21
CA LYS A 25 -19.74 -4.61 16.61
C LYS A 25 -20.44 -3.28 16.91
N GLY A 26 -21.48 -2.95 16.15
CA GLY A 26 -22.44 -1.87 16.47
C GLY A 26 -22.58 -0.72 15.48
N SER A 27 -22.10 -0.80 14.23
CA SER A 27 -22.36 0.26 13.24
C SER A 27 -23.55 -0.08 12.34
N ALA A 28 -24.62 0.71 12.47
CA ALA A 28 -25.91 0.45 11.83
C ALA A 28 -26.15 1.24 10.52
N ASP A 29 -25.30 2.21 10.16
CA ASP A 29 -25.58 3.13 9.05
C ASP A 29 -24.42 3.23 8.02
N VAL A 30 -24.76 3.33 6.74
CA VAL A 30 -23.84 3.48 5.59
C VAL A 30 -23.13 4.84 5.66
N LYS A 31 -23.78 5.87 6.20
CA LYS A 31 -23.13 7.16 6.48
C LYS A 31 -22.00 7.03 7.48
N ASP A 32 -22.21 6.28 8.56
CA ASP A 32 -21.18 6.00 9.55
C ASP A 32 -20.03 5.14 8.98
N TYR A 33 -20.34 4.33 7.97
CA TYR A 33 -19.40 3.45 7.28
C TYR A 33 -18.48 4.20 6.31
N ILE A 34 -18.98 5.27 5.66
CA ILE A 34 -18.24 6.05 4.66
C ILE A 34 -17.61 7.31 5.26
N LEU A 35 -18.28 8.02 6.18
CA LEU A 35 -17.88 9.37 6.63
C LEU A 35 -17.24 9.42 8.02
N GLY A 36 -17.29 8.35 8.81
CA GLY A 36 -16.68 8.35 10.16
C GLY A 36 -17.13 9.54 11.03
N ASN A 37 -18.43 9.87 10.96
CA ASN A 37 -19.11 10.94 11.68
C ASN A 37 -18.51 12.36 11.52
N ASN A 38 -17.63 12.61 10.54
CA ASN A 38 -16.89 13.88 10.37
C ASN A 38 -16.07 14.37 11.59
N GLU A 39 -16.00 13.59 12.66
CA GLU A 39 -15.30 13.90 13.92
C GLU A 39 -13.89 13.27 13.97
N THR A 40 -13.50 12.55 12.90
CA THR A 40 -12.22 11.84 12.86
C THR A 40 -11.08 12.87 12.77
N PRO A 41 -10.13 12.90 13.74
CA PRO A 41 -9.03 13.84 13.71
C PRO A 41 -8.17 13.69 12.46
N TRP A 42 -7.66 14.80 11.92
CA TRP A 42 -6.88 14.81 10.67
C TRP A 42 -5.69 13.86 10.68
N PHE A 43 -5.02 13.70 11.83
CA PHE A 43 -3.88 12.78 11.97
C PHE A 43 -4.33 11.31 11.84
N THR A 44 -5.55 10.99 12.31
CA THR A 44 -6.12 9.65 12.18
C THR A 44 -6.48 9.36 10.73
N VAL A 45 -7.01 10.36 10.01
CA VAL A 45 -7.25 10.27 8.56
C VAL A 45 -5.94 10.09 7.80
N GLY A 46 -4.92 10.90 8.11
CA GLY A 46 -3.59 10.81 7.49
C GLY A 46 -2.93 9.45 7.69
N VAL A 47 -2.95 8.91 8.91
CA VAL A 47 -2.46 7.55 9.19
C VAL A 47 -3.26 6.49 8.44
N SER A 48 -4.58 6.65 8.33
CA SER A 48 -5.41 5.73 7.54
C SER A 48 -5.02 5.73 6.07
N VAL A 49 -4.84 6.91 5.47
CA VAL A 49 -4.42 7.05 4.07
C VAL A 49 -3.05 6.42 3.87
N MET A 50 -2.08 6.69 4.75
CA MET A 50 -0.75 6.06 4.68
C MET A 50 -0.82 4.53 4.80
N ALA A 51 -1.63 4.02 5.73
CA ALA A 51 -1.82 2.58 5.92
C ALA A 51 -2.46 1.92 4.70
N THR A 52 -3.41 2.59 4.03
CA THR A 52 -4.03 2.07 2.81
C THR A 52 -3.08 2.06 1.61
N GLN A 53 -2.16 3.01 1.52
CA GLN A 53 -1.15 3.03 0.44
C GLN A 53 -0.05 1.98 0.63
N ALA A 54 0.20 1.58 1.87
CA ALA A 54 1.18 0.55 2.18
C ALA A 54 0.58 -0.85 1.95
N SER A 55 1.16 -1.60 1.02
CA SER A 55 0.75 -2.98 0.74
C SER A 55 1.88 -3.96 1.01
N ALA A 56 1.54 -5.25 1.12
CA ALA A 56 2.55 -6.31 1.20
C ALA A 56 3.51 -6.27 -0.01
N ILE A 57 3.02 -5.86 -1.18
CA ILE A 57 3.87 -5.61 -2.36
C ILE A 57 4.91 -4.56 -2.04
N THR A 58 4.50 -3.41 -1.50
CA THR A 58 5.42 -2.31 -1.19
C THR A 58 6.57 -2.79 -0.30
N PHE A 59 6.25 -3.50 0.77
CA PHE A 59 7.25 -3.92 1.76
C PHE A 59 8.18 -5.04 1.28
N LEU A 60 7.75 -5.86 0.32
CA LEU A 60 8.55 -6.96 -0.21
C LEU A 60 9.29 -6.57 -1.50
N SER A 61 8.60 -5.88 -2.41
CA SER A 61 9.12 -5.50 -3.72
C SER A 61 10.06 -4.30 -3.65
N THR A 62 9.83 -3.29 -2.81
CA THR A 62 10.72 -2.10 -2.80
C THR A 62 12.13 -2.40 -2.30
N PRO A 63 12.36 -3.21 -1.24
CA PRO A 63 13.72 -3.61 -0.87
C PRO A 63 14.35 -4.56 -1.90
N GLY A 64 13.56 -5.46 -2.48
CA GLY A 64 14.02 -6.35 -3.56
C GLY A 64 14.46 -5.57 -4.81
N GLN A 65 13.70 -4.53 -5.16
CA GLN A 65 14.06 -3.61 -6.23
C GLN A 65 15.30 -2.79 -5.89
N ALA A 66 15.40 -2.26 -4.66
CA ALA A 66 16.59 -1.56 -4.20
C ALA A 66 17.84 -2.46 -4.27
N TYR A 67 17.70 -3.74 -3.94
CA TYR A 67 18.76 -4.73 -4.03
C TYR A 67 19.17 -5.00 -5.49
N HIS A 68 18.22 -5.21 -6.41
CA HIS A 68 18.50 -5.54 -7.81
C HIS A 68 18.90 -4.32 -8.65
N ASP A 69 18.07 -3.28 -8.66
CA ASP A 69 18.16 -2.11 -9.55
C ASP A 69 18.72 -0.85 -8.88
N GLY A 70 18.85 -0.81 -7.55
CA GLY A 70 19.24 0.39 -6.80
C GLY A 70 18.05 1.28 -6.40
N MET A 71 18.33 2.40 -5.74
CA MET A 71 17.30 3.26 -5.13
C MET A 71 16.71 4.34 -6.05
N GLY A 72 16.98 4.30 -7.36
CA GLY A 72 16.43 5.27 -8.31
C GLY A 72 14.90 5.36 -8.33
N PHE A 73 14.19 4.28 -7.93
CA PHE A 73 12.73 4.26 -7.82
C PHE A 73 12.18 5.25 -6.79
N VAL A 74 12.99 5.70 -5.82
CA VAL A 74 12.58 6.66 -4.78
C VAL A 74 12.07 7.97 -5.38
N GLN A 75 12.59 8.37 -6.55
CA GLN A 75 12.16 9.56 -7.29
C GLN A 75 10.67 9.59 -7.58
N PHE A 76 10.08 8.41 -7.80
CA PHE A 76 8.65 8.24 -8.01
C PHE A 76 7.82 8.77 -6.83
N TYR A 77 8.31 8.59 -5.60
CA TYR A 77 7.59 9.02 -4.40
C TYR A 77 7.59 10.53 -4.19
N PHE A 78 8.46 11.29 -4.87
CA PHE A 78 8.42 12.76 -4.83
C PHE A 78 7.20 13.34 -5.56
N GLY A 79 6.54 12.57 -6.42
CA GLY A 79 5.28 12.97 -7.04
C GLY A 79 4.10 13.01 -6.03
N LEU A 80 4.15 12.21 -4.97
CA LEU A 80 3.05 12.09 -4.00
C LEU A 80 2.78 13.40 -3.25
N PRO A 81 3.76 14.09 -2.64
CA PRO A 81 3.51 15.39 -1.99
C PRO A 81 2.86 16.42 -2.93
N LEU A 82 3.28 16.46 -4.19
CA LEU A 82 2.73 17.39 -5.19
C LEU A 82 1.28 17.05 -5.53
N ALA A 83 0.96 15.77 -5.73
CA ALA A 83 -0.41 15.32 -5.96
C ALA A 83 -1.31 15.66 -4.77
N MET A 84 -0.82 15.45 -3.53
CA MET A 84 -1.58 15.78 -2.31
C MET A 84 -1.89 17.27 -2.19
N VAL A 85 -0.96 18.16 -2.56
CA VAL A 85 -1.21 19.61 -2.61
C VAL A 85 -2.33 19.93 -3.60
N VAL A 86 -2.29 19.35 -4.80
CA VAL A 86 -3.32 19.57 -5.84
C VAL A 86 -4.68 19.03 -5.39
N ILE A 87 -4.72 17.84 -4.78
CA ILE A 87 -5.95 17.25 -4.22
C ILE A 87 -6.54 18.15 -3.14
N ALA A 88 -5.71 18.59 -2.19
CA ALA A 88 -6.14 19.39 -1.05
C ALA A 88 -6.64 20.78 -1.45
N TYR A 89 -5.97 21.44 -2.41
CA TYR A 89 -6.32 22.80 -2.81
C TYR A 89 -7.46 22.85 -3.85
N THR A 90 -7.54 21.85 -4.73
CA THR A 90 -8.47 21.87 -5.87
C THR A 90 -9.66 20.95 -5.65
N PHE A 91 -9.42 19.65 -5.44
CA PHE A 91 -10.48 18.65 -5.48
C PHE A 91 -11.31 18.62 -4.19
N ILE A 92 -10.67 18.67 -3.01
CA ILE A 92 -11.37 18.63 -1.72
C ILE A 92 -12.40 19.78 -1.58
N PRO A 93 -12.06 21.06 -1.86
CA PRO A 93 -13.03 22.15 -1.75
C PRO A 93 -14.22 22.01 -2.71
N ILE A 94 -13.99 21.51 -3.93
CA ILE A 94 -15.03 21.27 -4.92
C ILE A 94 -15.99 20.18 -4.44
N TYR A 95 -15.45 19.04 -4.01
CA TYR A 95 -16.28 17.91 -3.55
C TYR A 95 -17.08 18.26 -2.30
N HIS A 96 -16.46 18.99 -1.36
CA HIS A 96 -17.14 19.44 -0.15
C HIS A 96 -18.26 20.44 -0.46
N LYS A 97 -18.04 21.38 -1.40
CA LYS A 97 -19.07 22.36 -1.82
C LYS A 97 -20.26 21.69 -2.51
N LEU A 98 -20.01 20.70 -3.36
CA LEU A 98 -21.03 19.98 -4.11
C LEU A 98 -21.70 18.86 -3.29
N LYS A 99 -21.21 18.58 -2.08
CA LYS A 99 -21.70 17.52 -1.18
C LYS A 99 -21.78 16.15 -1.86
N VAL A 100 -20.86 15.90 -2.80
CA VAL A 100 -20.73 14.62 -3.48
C VAL A 100 -19.91 13.66 -2.61
N PHE A 101 -20.32 12.40 -2.57
CA PHE A 101 -19.62 11.37 -1.79
C PHE A 101 -18.55 10.65 -2.62
N THR A 102 -18.64 10.72 -3.95
CA THR A 102 -17.68 10.06 -4.85
C THR A 102 -17.27 10.98 -6.00
N ALA A 103 -16.05 10.80 -6.51
CA ALA A 103 -15.59 11.50 -7.71
C ALA A 103 -16.47 11.19 -8.95
N TYR A 104 -17.14 10.03 -8.98
CA TYR A 104 -18.04 9.63 -10.06
C TYR A 104 -19.38 10.37 -10.03
N GLU A 105 -19.88 10.65 -8.83
CA GLU A 105 -21.09 11.48 -8.64
C GLU A 105 -20.84 12.91 -9.12
N TYR A 106 -19.63 13.44 -8.89
CA TYR A 106 -19.21 14.70 -9.50
C TYR A 106 -19.25 14.65 -11.04
N LEU A 107 -18.76 13.58 -11.66
CA LEU A 107 -18.79 13.43 -13.12
C LEU A 107 -20.22 13.39 -13.69
N GLU A 108 -21.15 12.74 -12.99
CA GLU A 108 -22.55 12.72 -13.39
C GLU A 108 -23.20 14.10 -13.29
N GLN A 109 -22.98 14.81 -12.17
CA GLN A 109 -23.52 16.16 -11.99
C GLN A 109 -22.92 17.16 -12.99
N ARG A 110 -21.64 16.99 -13.35
CA ARG A 110 -20.91 17.91 -14.22
C ARG A 110 -21.12 17.65 -15.71
N PHE A 111 -21.29 16.40 -16.10
CA PHE A 111 -21.42 15.95 -17.48
C PHE A 111 -22.72 15.17 -17.68
N ASP A 112 -22.72 13.86 -17.43
CA ASP A 112 -23.86 12.98 -17.63
C ASP A 112 -23.59 11.55 -17.08
N VAL A 113 -24.64 10.73 -17.06
CA VAL A 113 -24.61 9.33 -16.58
C VAL A 113 -23.69 8.42 -17.42
N LYS A 114 -23.56 8.65 -18.74
CA LYS A 114 -22.69 7.84 -19.61
C LYS A 114 -21.22 8.11 -19.26
N THR A 115 -20.87 9.37 -19.05
CA THR A 115 -19.52 9.77 -18.60
C THR A 115 -19.19 9.12 -17.24
N ARG A 116 -20.11 9.20 -16.26
CA ARG A 116 -19.97 8.50 -14.97
C ARG A 116 -19.75 7.00 -15.16
N SER A 117 -20.60 6.36 -15.96
CA SER A 117 -20.59 4.91 -16.14
C SER A 117 -19.30 4.43 -16.81
N LEU A 118 -18.83 5.14 -17.83
CA LEU A 118 -17.56 4.85 -18.49
C LEU A 118 -16.38 4.94 -17.50
N ALA A 119 -16.29 6.03 -16.75
CA ALA A 119 -15.24 6.23 -15.76
C ALA A 119 -15.26 5.13 -14.67
N ALA A 120 -16.46 4.78 -14.19
CA ALA A 120 -16.63 3.72 -13.19
C ALA A 120 -16.21 2.34 -13.72
N ILE A 121 -16.57 2.00 -14.96
CA ILE A 121 -16.16 0.73 -15.59
C ILE A 121 -14.64 0.66 -15.76
N LEU A 122 -14.02 1.71 -16.29
CA LEU A 122 -12.56 1.76 -16.46
C LEU A 122 -11.84 1.62 -15.11
N PHE A 123 -12.33 2.32 -14.08
CA PHE A 123 -11.81 2.18 -12.73
C PHE A 123 -11.96 0.76 -12.18
N LEU A 124 -13.13 0.14 -12.34
CA LEU A 124 -13.37 -1.22 -11.85
C LEU A 124 -12.45 -2.24 -12.53
N ILE A 125 -12.21 -2.11 -13.83
CA ILE A 125 -11.28 -2.96 -14.57
C ILE A 125 -9.85 -2.77 -14.04
N GLN A 126 -9.37 -1.53 -13.97
CA GLN A 126 -8.03 -1.20 -13.46
C GLN A 126 -7.86 -1.70 -12.01
N ARG A 127 -8.87 -1.47 -11.17
CA ARG A 127 -8.88 -1.89 -9.76
C ARG A 127 -8.91 -3.40 -9.63
N GLY A 128 -9.67 -4.10 -10.47
CA GLY A 128 -9.72 -5.56 -10.52
C GLY A 128 -8.35 -6.15 -10.86
N LEU A 129 -7.70 -5.65 -11.92
CA LEU A 129 -6.36 -6.06 -12.32
C LEU A 129 -5.33 -5.78 -11.20
N GLY A 130 -5.34 -4.58 -10.63
CA GLY A 130 -4.44 -4.21 -9.53
C GLY A 130 -4.65 -5.06 -8.27
N THR A 131 -5.89 -5.41 -7.95
CA THR A 131 -6.21 -6.30 -6.83
C THR A 131 -5.69 -7.72 -7.08
N GLY A 132 -5.79 -8.23 -8.31
CA GLY A 132 -5.21 -9.51 -8.70
C GLY A 132 -3.70 -9.57 -8.45
N ILE A 133 -2.97 -8.53 -8.88
CA ILE A 133 -1.52 -8.41 -8.62
C ILE A 133 -1.24 -8.35 -7.11
N THR A 134 -2.06 -7.60 -6.36
CA THR A 134 -1.96 -7.45 -4.90
C THR A 134 -2.09 -8.78 -4.15
N ILE A 135 -2.92 -9.70 -4.64
CA ILE A 135 -3.05 -11.05 -4.07
C ILE A 135 -1.89 -11.95 -4.54
N TYR A 136 -1.52 -11.86 -5.81
CA TYR A 136 -0.54 -12.75 -6.43
C TYR A 136 0.89 -12.56 -5.90
N ALA A 137 1.35 -11.32 -5.74
CA ALA A 137 2.70 -11.02 -5.30
C ALA A 137 3.09 -11.64 -3.94
N PRO A 138 2.31 -11.48 -2.85
CA PRO A 138 2.61 -12.17 -1.59
C PRO A 138 2.43 -13.70 -1.70
N ALA A 139 1.55 -14.19 -2.58
CA ALA A 139 1.37 -15.62 -2.81
C ALA A 139 2.65 -16.28 -3.38
N ILE A 140 3.43 -15.58 -4.23
CA ILE A 140 4.72 -16.08 -4.72
C ILE A 140 5.66 -16.38 -3.55
N ILE A 141 5.77 -15.44 -2.61
CA ILE A 141 6.69 -15.56 -1.48
C ILE A 141 6.23 -16.67 -0.53
N LEU A 142 4.93 -16.72 -0.21
CA LEU A 142 4.37 -17.78 0.62
C LEU A 142 4.50 -19.15 -0.04
N SER A 143 4.30 -19.26 -1.35
CA SER A 143 4.51 -20.50 -2.12
C SER A 143 5.95 -20.97 -2.01
N ALA A 144 6.93 -20.07 -2.15
CA ALA A 144 8.35 -20.39 -2.01
C ALA A 144 8.74 -20.82 -0.58
N LEU A 145 8.16 -20.18 0.45
CA LEU A 145 8.45 -20.50 1.86
C LEU A 145 7.78 -21.79 2.35
N LEU A 146 6.56 -22.05 1.90
CA LEU A 146 5.75 -23.20 2.32
C LEU A 146 5.93 -24.41 1.40
N GLY A 147 6.49 -24.22 0.21
CA GLY A 147 6.58 -25.26 -0.83
C GLY A 147 5.22 -25.60 -1.46
N TRP A 148 4.23 -24.72 -1.33
CA TRP A 148 2.86 -24.97 -1.81
C TRP A 148 2.72 -24.55 -3.28
N ASN A 149 1.81 -25.20 -4.00
CA ASN A 149 1.48 -24.79 -5.36
C ASN A 149 0.92 -23.36 -5.39
N LEU A 150 1.53 -22.49 -6.19
CA LEU A 150 1.17 -21.07 -6.28
C LEU A 150 -0.29 -20.84 -6.70
N ILE A 151 -0.82 -21.62 -7.64
CA ILE A 151 -2.20 -21.47 -8.13
C ILE A 151 -3.18 -21.79 -7.02
N ILE A 152 -2.99 -22.93 -6.33
CA ILE A 152 -3.84 -23.35 -5.21
C ILE A 152 -3.81 -22.30 -4.10
N LEU A 153 -2.61 -21.84 -3.73
CA LEU A 153 -2.44 -20.83 -2.69
C LEU A 153 -3.14 -19.50 -3.06
N ASN A 154 -3.02 -19.07 -4.32
CA ASN A 154 -3.66 -17.84 -4.80
C ASN A 154 -5.19 -17.94 -4.73
N ILE A 155 -5.78 -19.10 -5.07
CA ILE A 155 -7.22 -19.36 -4.92
C ILE A 155 -7.63 -19.31 -3.45
N ILE A 156 -6.87 -19.96 -2.55
CA ILE A 156 -7.15 -19.97 -1.11
C ILE A 156 -7.14 -18.54 -0.55
N ILE A 157 -6.09 -17.76 -0.83
CA ILE A 157 -5.99 -16.38 -0.36
C ILE A 157 -7.14 -15.54 -0.93
N GLY A 158 -7.44 -15.68 -2.22
CA GLY A 158 -8.55 -14.95 -2.86
C GLY A 158 -9.90 -15.24 -2.19
N VAL A 159 -10.22 -16.50 -1.94
CA VAL A 159 -11.46 -16.90 -1.23
C VAL A 159 -11.49 -16.35 0.19
N LEU A 160 -10.39 -16.42 0.93
CA LEU A 160 -10.29 -15.87 2.28
C LEU A 160 -10.50 -14.35 2.30
N VAL A 161 -9.89 -13.63 1.36
CA VAL A 161 -10.06 -12.17 1.22
C VAL A 161 -11.52 -11.83 0.91
N ILE A 162 -12.19 -12.58 0.04
CA ILE A 162 -13.63 -12.37 -0.27
C ILE A 162 -14.47 -12.58 0.99
N ILE A 163 -14.30 -13.70 1.68
CA ILE A 163 -15.06 -14.01 2.91
C ILE A 163 -14.85 -12.91 3.94
N TYR A 164 -13.59 -12.52 4.20
CA TYR A 164 -13.26 -11.50 5.18
C TYR A 164 -13.82 -10.12 4.81
N THR A 165 -13.77 -9.74 3.53
CA THR A 165 -14.25 -8.43 3.07
C THR A 165 -15.76 -8.34 3.14
N VAL A 166 -16.48 -9.39 2.72
CA VAL A 166 -17.96 -9.44 2.75
C VAL A 166 -18.48 -9.49 4.18
N THR A 167 -17.81 -10.20 5.08
CA THR A 167 -18.27 -10.38 6.48
C THR A 167 -17.86 -9.24 7.42
N GLY A 168 -16.68 -8.63 7.21
CA GLY A 168 -16.11 -7.65 8.13
C GLY A 168 -16.54 -6.19 7.89
N GLY A 169 -16.75 -5.79 6.64
CA GLY A 169 -16.99 -4.39 6.26
C GLY A 169 -15.80 -3.44 6.51
N THR A 170 -15.84 -2.22 5.94
CA THR A 170 -14.73 -1.23 5.94
C THR A 170 -14.25 -0.84 7.32
N LYS A 171 -15.14 -0.74 8.32
CA LYS A 171 -14.71 -0.43 9.69
C LYS A 171 -13.82 -1.53 10.27
N ALA A 172 -14.17 -2.80 10.08
CA ALA A 172 -13.35 -3.91 10.60
C ALA A 172 -12.01 -3.95 9.88
N VAL A 173 -12.02 -3.73 8.57
CA VAL A 173 -10.81 -3.65 7.76
C VAL A 173 -9.89 -2.51 8.21
N ASN A 174 -10.43 -1.32 8.46
CA ASN A 174 -9.61 -0.17 8.89
C ASN A 174 -8.96 -0.41 10.26
N VAL A 175 -9.67 -1.07 11.18
CA VAL A 175 -9.13 -1.41 12.51
C VAL A 175 -8.07 -2.50 12.39
N THR A 176 -8.27 -3.53 11.59
CA THR A 176 -7.26 -4.60 11.45
C THR A 176 -6.02 -4.14 10.68
N GLN A 177 -6.17 -3.27 9.68
CA GLN A 177 -5.07 -2.71 8.91
C GLN A 177 -4.08 -1.93 9.77
N LYS A 178 -4.55 -1.16 10.75
CA LYS A 178 -3.66 -0.43 11.68
C LYS A 178 -2.74 -1.39 12.46
N GLN A 179 -3.28 -2.51 12.93
CA GLN A 179 -2.54 -3.50 13.70
C GLN A 179 -1.57 -4.27 12.80
N GLN A 180 -2.01 -4.63 11.60
CA GLN A 180 -1.13 -5.25 10.58
C GLN A 180 0.05 -4.34 10.24
N MET A 181 -0.20 -3.05 10.05
CA MET A 181 0.86 -2.07 9.77
C MET A 181 1.88 -2.01 10.90
N PHE A 182 1.44 -2.07 12.17
CA PHE A 182 2.34 -2.13 13.32
C PHE A 182 3.20 -3.40 13.32
N VAL A 183 2.62 -4.57 13.04
CA VAL A 183 3.35 -5.85 12.95
C VAL A 183 4.38 -5.80 11.81
N ILE A 184 4.00 -5.28 10.64
CA ILE A 184 4.90 -5.16 9.50
C ILE A 184 6.06 -4.20 9.82
N PHE A 185 5.75 -3.01 10.33
CA PHE A 185 6.76 -2.00 10.64
C PHE A 185 7.75 -2.47 11.71
N SER A 186 7.26 -3.10 12.79
CA SER A 186 8.13 -3.69 13.80
C SER A 186 8.99 -4.82 13.23
N GLY A 187 8.42 -5.69 12.38
CA GLY A 187 9.16 -6.73 11.67
C GLY A 187 10.27 -6.16 10.78
N MET A 188 10.02 -5.06 10.07
CA MET A 188 11.02 -4.37 9.27
C MET A 188 12.16 -3.79 10.11
N VAL A 189 11.83 -3.11 11.21
CA VAL A 189 12.84 -2.54 12.12
C VAL A 189 13.70 -3.65 12.73
N ILE A 190 13.08 -4.74 13.20
CA ILE A 190 13.80 -5.90 13.74
C ILE A 190 14.71 -6.51 12.67
N THR A 191 14.19 -6.72 11.45
CA THR A 191 14.97 -7.26 10.33
C THR A 191 16.15 -6.36 9.99
N PHE A 192 15.96 -5.04 9.96
CA PHE A 192 17.02 -4.06 9.72
C PHE A 192 18.11 -4.13 10.79
N VAL A 193 17.75 -4.20 12.07
CA VAL A 193 18.71 -4.35 13.18
C VAL A 193 19.45 -5.68 13.10
N ILE A 194 18.76 -6.79 12.76
CA ILE A 194 19.40 -8.10 12.56
C ILE A 194 20.42 -8.04 11.42
N ILE A 195 20.06 -7.42 10.29
CA ILE A 195 20.98 -7.26 9.15
C ILE A 195 22.24 -6.49 9.59
N LEU A 196 22.08 -5.38 10.32
CA LEU A 196 23.22 -4.62 10.84
C LEU A 196 24.12 -5.44 11.78
N ASN A 197 23.52 -6.29 12.62
CA ASN A 197 24.26 -7.16 13.53
C ASN A 197 24.92 -8.36 12.82
N GLN A 198 24.44 -8.75 11.64
CA GLN A 198 25.03 -9.81 10.82
C GLN A 198 26.12 -9.29 9.87
N LEU A 199 26.35 -7.97 9.82
CA LEU A 199 27.49 -7.43 9.08
C LEU A 199 28.81 -7.95 9.66
N PRO A 200 29.83 -8.21 8.82
CA PRO A 200 31.15 -8.59 9.30
C PRO A 200 31.68 -7.57 10.30
N GLN A 201 32.31 -8.01 11.40
CA GLN A 201 32.74 -7.13 12.51
C GLN A 201 33.68 -5.98 12.09
N HIS A 202 34.36 -6.11 10.95
CA HIS A 202 35.25 -5.10 10.38
C HIS A 202 34.53 -4.07 9.48
N MET A 203 33.22 -4.25 9.25
CA MET A 203 32.42 -3.43 8.35
C MET A 203 31.51 -2.50 9.16
N SER A 204 31.88 -1.21 9.23
CA SER A 204 31.00 -0.18 9.79
C SER A 204 29.85 0.13 8.83
N PHE A 205 28.76 0.69 9.37
CA PHE A 205 27.63 1.16 8.56
C PHE A 205 28.06 2.12 7.43
N TYR A 206 29.02 3.00 7.71
CA TYR A 206 29.58 3.91 6.71
C TYR A 206 30.27 3.15 5.56
N ASN A 207 31.01 2.09 5.87
CA ASN A 207 31.66 1.26 4.84
C ASN A 207 30.63 0.54 3.98
N VAL A 208 29.54 0.05 4.57
CA VAL A 208 28.42 -0.54 3.80
C VAL A 208 27.82 0.47 2.84
N LEU A 209 27.51 1.68 3.31
CA LEU A 209 26.95 2.74 2.46
C LEU A 209 27.91 3.15 1.34
N LYS A 210 29.21 3.19 1.63
CA LYS A 210 30.24 3.48 0.62
C LYS A 210 30.30 2.38 -0.45
N ILE A 211 30.24 1.10 -0.06
CA ILE A 211 30.19 -0.03 -0.98
C ILE A 211 28.91 0.02 -1.82
N ALA A 212 27.75 0.27 -1.19
CA ALA A 212 26.48 0.41 -1.87
C ALA A 212 26.52 1.55 -2.91
N GLY A 213 27.11 2.69 -2.54
CA GLY A 213 27.31 3.83 -3.45
C GLY A 213 28.25 3.49 -4.61
N ALA A 214 29.36 2.81 -4.35
CA ALA A 214 30.28 2.36 -5.39
C ALA A 214 29.65 1.34 -6.36
N ASN A 215 28.60 0.63 -5.94
CA ASN A 215 27.82 -0.30 -6.77
C ASN A 215 26.58 0.37 -7.42
N GLY A 216 26.48 1.70 -7.38
CA GLY A 216 25.36 2.46 -7.96
C GLY A 216 24.02 2.27 -7.23
N LYS A 217 24.00 1.59 -6.07
CA LYS A 217 22.75 1.34 -5.33
C LYS A 217 22.21 2.61 -4.66
N MET A 218 23.08 3.58 -4.40
CA MET A 218 22.75 4.86 -3.77
C MET A 218 22.49 5.99 -4.77
N ASP A 219 22.44 5.69 -6.08
CA ASP A 219 22.13 6.67 -7.12
C ASP A 219 20.61 6.93 -7.13
N ILE A 220 20.18 7.78 -6.20
CA ILE A 220 18.77 8.07 -5.96
C ILE A 220 18.21 9.01 -7.03
N LEU A 221 18.97 10.03 -7.42
CA LEU A 221 18.52 11.07 -8.34
C LEU A 221 19.23 10.95 -9.67
N ASP A 222 18.47 10.81 -10.75
CA ASP A 222 18.99 10.85 -12.12
C ASP A 222 18.27 11.95 -12.90
N PHE A 223 18.97 13.06 -13.17
CA PHE A 223 18.41 14.21 -13.89
C PHE A 223 18.51 14.10 -15.42
N SER A 224 18.94 12.95 -15.94
CA SER A 224 19.05 12.73 -17.38
C SER A 224 17.69 12.78 -18.08
N TYR A 225 17.72 13.11 -19.37
CA TYR A 225 16.56 13.09 -20.25
C TYR A 225 16.51 11.82 -21.09
N ASN A 226 17.21 10.75 -20.68
CA ASN A 226 17.25 9.52 -21.45
C ASN A 226 15.91 8.77 -21.34
N PRO A 227 15.18 8.51 -22.44
CA PRO A 227 13.94 7.74 -22.39
C PRO A 227 14.16 6.25 -22.10
N GLU A 228 15.38 5.73 -22.25
CA GLU A 228 15.71 4.32 -21.97
C GLU A 228 15.93 4.04 -20.48
N THR A 229 16.25 5.07 -19.68
CA THR A 229 16.42 4.91 -18.24
C THR A 229 15.07 4.77 -17.54
N ARG A 230 14.91 3.68 -16.79
CA ARG A 230 13.65 3.33 -16.13
C ARG A 230 13.15 4.39 -15.13
N TYR A 231 14.06 5.06 -14.42
CA TYR A 231 13.74 6.09 -13.44
C TYR A 231 14.64 7.30 -13.61
N THR A 232 14.10 8.36 -14.21
CA THR A 232 14.69 9.70 -14.15
C THR A 232 13.88 10.56 -13.20
N PHE A 233 14.45 11.68 -12.77
CA PHE A 233 13.77 12.67 -11.95
C PHE A 233 12.47 13.11 -12.64
N TRP A 234 12.54 13.34 -13.95
CA TRP A 234 11.42 13.79 -14.76
C TRP A 234 10.34 12.73 -14.92
N SER A 235 10.70 11.49 -15.27
CA SER A 235 9.72 10.42 -15.42
C SER A 235 9.16 9.96 -14.07
N GLY A 236 9.99 9.95 -13.04
CA GLY A 236 9.61 9.62 -11.67
C GLY A 236 8.62 10.62 -11.08
N ILE A 237 8.93 11.92 -11.15
CA ILE A 237 8.05 12.93 -10.56
C ILE A 237 6.72 13.03 -11.31
N THR A 238 6.74 12.99 -12.64
CA THR A 238 5.53 13.09 -13.45
C THR A 238 4.68 11.83 -13.35
N GLY A 239 5.30 10.65 -13.47
CA GLY A 239 4.61 9.37 -13.32
C GLY A 239 4.04 9.19 -11.92
N GLY A 240 4.82 9.52 -10.88
CA GLY A 240 4.37 9.50 -9.49
C GLY A 240 3.25 10.47 -9.23
N PHE A 241 3.32 11.69 -9.75
CA PHE A 241 2.30 12.71 -9.59
C PHE A 241 0.96 12.27 -10.20
N PHE A 242 0.94 11.82 -11.45
CA PHE A 242 -0.31 11.41 -12.11
C PHE A 242 -0.87 10.11 -11.55
N LEU A 243 -0.01 9.15 -11.14
CA LEU A 243 -0.48 7.93 -10.49
C LEU A 243 -1.15 8.22 -9.14
N MET A 244 -0.67 9.23 -8.41
CA MET A 244 -1.27 9.62 -7.12
C MET A 244 -2.54 10.47 -7.29
N LEU A 245 -2.76 11.05 -8.48
CA LEU A 245 -3.99 11.77 -8.84
C LEU A 245 -5.11 10.88 -9.41
N SER A 246 -4.77 9.70 -9.93
CA SER A 246 -5.73 8.75 -10.54
C SER A 246 -6.47 7.92 -9.51
#